data_AF-A0A7Y3HV86-F1
#
_entry.id   AF-A0A7Y3HV86-F1
#
_cell.length_a   1.000
_cell.length_b   1.000
_cell.length_c   1.000
_cell.angle_alpha   90.00
_cell.angle_beta   90.00
_cell.angle_gamma   90.00
#
_symmetry.space_group_name_H-M   'P 1'
#
loop_
_entity.id
_entity.type
_entity.pdbx_description
1 polymer ?
#
loop_
_entity_poly.entity_id
_entity_poly.type
_entity_poly.pdbx_seq_one_letter_code
_entity_poly.pdbx_strand_id
1 'polypeptide(L)' 'DKKLIEYKEALVFGLLGVLKLRGEVNCLASVTGAEKDHSSGVIF' A
#
# COMPACT_ATOMS: atom_id res chain seq x y z
N ASP A 1 -6.30 -21.68 1.07
CA ASP A 1 -7.28 -21.33 0.03
C ASP A 1 -6.76 -20.12 -0.74
N LYS A 2 -6.50 -20.28 -2.05
CA LYS A 2 -5.85 -19.26 -2.88
C LYS A 2 -6.77 -18.05 -3.11
N LYS A 3 -8.07 -18.30 -3.26
CA LYS A 3 -9.08 -17.27 -3.52
C LYS A 3 -9.19 -16.26 -2.36
N LEU A 4 -9.08 -16.75 -1.12
CA LEU A 4 -9.09 -15.89 0.06
C LEU A 4 -7.84 -14.98 0.14
N ILE A 5 -6.68 -15.46 -0.30
CA ILE A 5 -5.45 -14.67 -0.33
C ILE A 5 -5.58 -13.54 -1.36
N GLU A 6 -6.03 -13.87 -2.57
CA GLU A 6 -6.24 -12.91 -3.66
C GLU A 6 -7.22 -11.79 -3.27
N TYR A 7 -8.32 -12.12 -2.57
CA TYR A 7 -9.24 -11.09 -2.07
C TYR A 7 -8.62 -10.16 -1.04
N LYS A 8 -7.75 -10.66 -0.16
CA LYS A 8 -7.05 -9.81 0.83
C LYS A 8 -6.09 -8.86 0.14
N GLU A 9 -5.31 -9.36 -0.81
CA GLU A 9 -4.37 -8.53 -1.57
C GLU A 9 -5.11 -7.43 -2.35
N ALA A 10 -6.21 -7.77 -3.03
CA ALA A 10 -7.03 -6.80 -3.75
C ALA A 10 -7.54 -5.66 -2.84
N LEU A 11 -7.99 -5.99 -1.62
CA LEU A 11 -8.42 -4.98 -0.63
C LEU A 11 -7.26 -4.10 -0.17
N VAL A 12 -6.09 -4.71 0.09
CA VAL A 12 -4.88 -3.96 0.48
C VAL A 12 -4.44 -3.02 -0.64
N PHE A 13 -4.39 -3.48 -1.90
CA PHE A 13 -4.06 -2.63 -3.04
C PHE A 13 -5.04 -1.46 -3.23
N GLY A 14 -6.34 -1.71 -3.06
CA GLY A 14 -7.36 -0.65 -3.08
C GLY A 14 -7.13 0.41 -2.00
N LEU A 15 -6.84 -0.02 -0.77
CA LEU A 15 -6.52 0.89 0.34
C LEU A 15 -5.24 1.70 0.06
N LEU A 16 -4.16 1.04 -0.38
CA LEU A 16 -2.89 1.70 -0.69
C LEU A 16 -3.05 2.80 -1.75
N GLY A 17 -3.91 2.57 -2.75
CA GLY A 17 -4.26 3.57 -3.77
C GLY A 17 -4.98 4.79 -3.20
N VAL A 18 -5.95 4.59 -2.30
CA VAL A 18 -6.66 5.70 -1.61
C VAL A 18 -5.71 6.52 -0.74
N LEU A 19 -4.82 5.85 0.00
CA LEU A 19 -3.82 6.55 0.83
C LEU A 19 -2.85 7.38 -0.05
N LYS A 20 -2.43 6.84 -1.20
CA LYS A 20 -1.62 7.61 -2.16
C LYS A 20 -2.36 8.84 -2.69
N LEU A 21 -3.64 8.70 -3.05
CA LEU A 21 -4.48 9.81 -3.51
C LEU A 21 -4.60 10.93 -2.47
N ARG A 22 -4.57 10.58 -1.18
CA ARG A 22 -4.64 11.54 -0.06
C ARG A 22 -3.28 12.06 0.40
N GLY A 23 -2.19 11.54 -0.15
CA GLY A 23 -0.83 11.84 0.31
C GLY A 23 -0.50 11.26 1.69
N GLU A 24 -1.27 10.28 2.15
CA GLU A 24 -1.06 9.62 3.45
C GLU A 24 0.09 8.60 3.38
N VAL A 25 0.72 8.33 4.52
CA VAL A 25 1.79 7.32 4.65
C VAL A 25 1.20 5.93 4.41
N ASN A 26 1.70 5.24 3.39
CA ASN A 26 1.32 3.88 3.05
C ASN A 26 2.53 2.93 2.93
N CYS A 27 3.73 3.46 3.15
CA CYS A 27 5.00 2.73 3.11
C CYS A 27 5.80 3.09 4.35
N LEU A 28 5.87 2.17 5.31
CA LEU A 28 6.63 2.33 6.55
C LEU A 28 8.07 1.87 6.36
N ALA A 29 9.04 2.70 6.74
CA ALA A 29 10.47 2.38 6.67
C ALA A 29 10.83 1.14 7.50
N SER A 30 10.20 1.00 8.68
CA SER A 30 10.46 -0.08 9.64
C SER A 30 10.19 -1.49 9.10
N VAL A 31 9.34 -1.62 8.06
CA VAL A 31 8.98 -2.91 7.46
C VAL A 31 9.47 -3.09 6.03
N THR A 32 9.74 -2.00 5.32
CA THR A 32 10.13 -2.03 3.90
C THR A 32 11.61 -1.80 3.64
N GLY A 33 12.35 -1.25 4.62
CA GLY A 33 13.73 -0.81 4.42
C GLY A 33 13.88 0.50 3.64
N ALA A 34 12.78 1.23 3.40
CA ALA A 34 12.85 2.58 2.86
C ALA A 34 13.60 3.53 3.82
N GLU A 35 14.19 4.61 3.28
CA GLU A 35 14.93 5.60 4.09
C GLU A 35 14.04 6.31 5.12
N LYS A 36 12.75 6.49 4.81
CA LYS A 36 11.75 7.13 5.67
C LYS A 36 10.35 6.66 5.33
N ASP A 37 9.43 6.87 6.26
CA ASP A 37 7.99 6.72 6.01
C ASP A 37 7.56 7.69 4.90
N HIS A 38 6.81 7.20 3.93
CA HIS A 38 6.38 8.02 2.80
C HIS A 38 5.10 7.50 2.12
N SER A 39 4.53 8.36 1.26
CA SER A 39 3.39 8.03 0.41
C SER A 39 3.87 7.49 -0.95
N SER A 40 3.96 6.18 -1.06
CA SER A 40 4.47 5.45 -2.23
C SER A 40 3.37 5.07 -3.23
N GLY A 41 3.76 4.71 -4.45
CA GLY A 41 2.88 4.41 -5.58
C GLY A 41 2.79 5.55 -6.60
N VAL A 42 2.40 5.20 -7.83
CA VAL A 42 2.18 6.12 -8.96
C VAL A 42 0.76 5.91 -9.48
N ILE A 43 0.07 7.01 -9.79
CA ILE A 43 -1.29 7.01 -10.34
C ILE A 43 -1.18 7.48 -11.79
N PHE A 44 -1.80 6.75 -12.72
CA PHE A 44 -1.85 7.06 -14.15
C PHE A 44 -3.25 7.47 -14.58
#